data_AF-A0A972L682-F1
#
_entry.id   AF-A0A972L682-F1
#
_cell.length_a   1.000
_cell.length_b   1.000
_cell.length_c   1.000
_cell.angle_alpha   90.00
_cell.angle_beta   90.00
_cell.angle_gamma   90.00
#
_symmetry.space_group_name_H-M   'P 1'
#
loop_
_entity.id
_entity.type
_entity.pdbx_description
1 polymer ?
#
loop_
_entity_poly.entity_id
_entity_poly.type
_entity_poly.pdbx_seq_one_letter_code
_entity_poly.pdbx_strand_id
1 'polypeptide(L)'
;MQAEKAGKVALLWDESFLWGIMATRALRKIGVPFDIVTAREIVGGRLDRYGVLFVPGGWAGDKSRALGAEGREKVDRFVRRGGRFIGFCGGAGLALDVEEGLALVPVRRMPTAERIPNFSGKIRVRPSDAQHPLWRKMSAPYSFYVWWPGQFLLDPEGEDRVRVVAGYGEPEDDFYVADLKAADLAAASESWESWETFYGIRMNPARLMGEPAMLEGEYGRGKVFLSYLHLDTPDDPAGLQAFCNLLTRWAVPGKDLPGPQDEDPQDVRWVRVHQEALQLFDLLERSGEELFEMGRRNYLWFRRKPYMLQWRRGVRGMEYGIVMMMVRELRQRFYRLRGSGRMLKVPDGMEVETEFDRLRPLAAAFFRQAERLLLLERFAISKGAKLHHLRTDDPGIGRLREVLFSGNRRFGGLFKELIDSLDGLLLAAMRSEG
;
A
#
# COMPACT_ATOMS: atom_id res chain seq x y z
N MET A 1 13.26 -28.40 23.58
CA MET A 1 13.13 -26.93 23.56
C MET A 1 13.96 -26.41 22.39
N GLN A 2 13.38 -26.34 21.18
CA GLN A 2 14.07 -25.81 20.00
C GLN A 2 13.77 -24.31 19.89
N ALA A 3 14.81 -23.50 19.71
CA ALA A 3 14.77 -22.05 19.79
C ALA A 3 13.77 -21.42 18.78
N GLU A 4 12.99 -20.44 19.24
CA GLU A 4 12.28 -19.51 18.34
C GLU A 4 13.30 -18.96 17.33
N LYS A 5 12.96 -18.98 16.03
CA LYS A 5 13.73 -18.25 15.02
C LYS A 5 13.63 -16.76 15.37
N ALA A 6 14.66 -16.22 16.01
CA ALA A 6 15.02 -14.81 15.90
C ALA A 6 15.36 -14.57 14.43
N GLY A 7 14.92 -13.47 13.82
CA GLY A 7 15.12 -13.41 12.38
C GLY A 7 14.92 -12.05 11.75
N LYS A 8 15.75 -11.84 10.73
CA LYS A 8 15.68 -10.77 9.75
C LYS A 8 14.25 -10.61 9.23
N VAL A 9 13.89 -9.39 8.88
CA VAL A 9 12.59 -9.04 8.29
C VAL A 9 12.68 -9.15 6.78
N ALA A 10 11.81 -9.94 6.17
CA ALA A 10 11.55 -9.91 4.73
C ALA A 10 10.37 -8.98 4.45
N LEU A 11 10.52 -8.00 3.56
CA LEU A 11 9.44 -7.17 3.04
C LEU A 11 9.01 -7.70 1.67
N LEU A 12 7.75 -8.10 1.51
CA LEU A 12 7.22 -8.49 0.19
C LEU A 12 7.06 -7.27 -0.71
N TRP A 13 7.76 -7.24 -1.85
CA TRP A 13 7.74 -6.14 -2.79
C TRP A 13 6.53 -6.14 -3.73
N ASP A 14 6.21 -7.29 -4.32
CA ASP A 14 5.25 -7.40 -5.42
C ASP A 14 3.90 -6.75 -5.10
N GLU A 15 3.37 -6.00 -6.07
CA GLU A 15 2.06 -5.33 -6.02
C GLU A 15 1.93 -4.39 -4.80
N SER A 16 3.03 -3.77 -4.35
CA SER A 16 3.07 -2.83 -3.23
C SER A 16 3.16 -1.36 -3.65
N PHE A 17 3.88 -1.05 -4.73
CA PHE A 17 3.99 0.30 -5.32
C PHE A 17 4.23 1.40 -4.25
N LEU A 18 3.29 2.35 -4.11
CA LEU A 18 3.28 3.38 -3.07
C LEU A 18 3.50 2.83 -1.66
N TRP A 19 2.81 1.76 -1.34
CA TRP A 19 2.86 1.15 -0.01
C TRP A 19 4.21 0.50 0.25
N GLY A 20 4.86 -0.05 -0.78
CA GLY A 20 6.24 -0.55 -0.68
C GLY A 20 7.23 0.57 -0.39
N ILE A 21 7.07 1.73 -1.04
CA ILE A 21 7.91 2.91 -0.76
C ILE A 21 7.68 3.44 0.66
N MET A 22 6.43 3.52 1.12
CA MET A 22 6.13 3.93 2.50
C MET A 22 6.72 2.96 3.53
N ALA A 23 6.49 1.65 3.34
CA ALA A 23 6.99 0.58 4.19
C ALA A 23 8.53 0.58 4.30
N THR A 24 9.23 0.69 3.18
CA THR A 24 10.72 0.75 3.18
C THR A 24 11.24 2.00 3.88
N ARG A 25 10.60 3.16 3.69
CA ARG A 25 10.96 4.40 4.41
C ARG A 25 10.70 4.27 5.91
N ALA A 26 9.57 3.67 6.30
CA ALA A 26 9.23 3.44 7.70
C ALA A 26 10.24 2.53 8.39
N LEU A 27 10.56 1.37 7.80
CA LEU A 27 11.55 0.43 8.32
C LEU A 27 12.94 1.06 8.47
N ARG A 28 13.40 1.80 7.46
CA ARG A 28 14.68 2.55 7.54
C ARG A 28 14.65 3.59 8.66
N LYS A 29 13.55 4.33 8.81
CA LYS A 29 13.40 5.38 9.83
C LYS A 29 13.39 4.83 11.26
N ILE A 30 12.84 3.65 11.49
CA ILE A 30 12.88 2.97 12.80
C ILE A 30 14.15 2.14 13.02
N GLY A 31 15.08 2.11 12.05
CA GLY A 31 16.37 1.43 12.17
C GLY A 31 16.29 -0.11 12.19
N VAL A 32 15.23 -0.71 11.64
CA VAL A 32 15.09 -2.17 11.57
C VAL A 32 15.77 -2.69 10.30
N PRO A 33 16.74 -3.62 10.38
CA PRO A 33 17.29 -4.28 9.21
C PRO A 33 16.24 -5.15 8.51
N PHE A 34 16.16 -5.03 7.19
CA PHE A 34 15.23 -5.81 6.38
C PHE A 34 15.78 -6.04 4.98
N ASP A 35 15.31 -7.12 4.35
CA ASP A 35 15.57 -7.41 2.96
C ASP A 35 14.26 -7.32 2.17
N ILE A 36 14.31 -6.75 0.98
CA ILE A 36 13.18 -6.75 0.05
C ILE A 36 13.18 -8.08 -0.68
N VAL A 37 12.08 -8.83 -0.60
CA VAL A 37 11.89 -10.11 -1.29
C VAL A 37 10.76 -10.03 -2.32
N THR A 38 10.93 -10.74 -3.44
CA THR A 38 9.87 -10.88 -4.46
C THR A 38 9.11 -12.18 -4.32
N ALA A 39 7.92 -12.26 -4.91
CA ALA A 39 7.14 -13.48 -4.99
C ALA A 39 7.94 -14.63 -5.65
N ARG A 40 8.69 -14.33 -6.71
CA ARG A 40 9.60 -15.28 -7.38
C ARG A 40 10.67 -15.81 -6.42
N GLU A 41 11.25 -14.95 -5.60
CA GLU A 41 12.25 -15.36 -4.61
C GLU A 41 11.64 -16.17 -3.46
N ILE A 42 10.40 -15.87 -3.06
CA ILE A 42 9.63 -16.66 -2.09
C ILE A 42 9.41 -18.08 -2.61
N VAL A 43 8.99 -18.22 -3.88
CA VAL A 43 8.87 -19.51 -4.57
C VAL A 43 10.21 -20.27 -4.52
N GLY A 44 11.31 -19.56 -4.82
CA GLY A 44 12.69 -20.06 -4.71
C GLY A 44 13.18 -20.39 -3.29
N GLY A 45 12.33 -20.27 -2.26
CA GLY A 45 12.66 -20.65 -0.88
C GLY A 45 13.35 -19.56 -0.07
N ARG A 46 13.42 -18.31 -0.55
CA ARG A 46 14.13 -17.21 0.13
C ARG A 46 13.59 -16.96 1.54
N LEU A 47 12.32 -17.25 1.83
CA LEU A 47 11.70 -17.09 3.17
C LEU A 47 12.37 -17.91 4.28
N ASP A 48 13.07 -19.01 3.98
CA ASP A 48 13.67 -19.86 5.01
C ASP A 48 14.73 -19.14 5.86
N ARG A 49 15.29 -18.04 5.32
CA ARG A 49 16.31 -17.17 5.94
C ARG A 49 15.75 -16.15 6.93
N TYR A 50 14.43 -15.99 7.01
CA TYR A 50 13.78 -14.92 7.77
C TYR A 50 12.99 -15.46 8.96
N GLY A 51 12.74 -14.57 9.92
CA GLY A 51 11.84 -14.84 11.05
C GLY A 51 10.50 -14.11 10.92
N VAL A 52 10.48 -13.04 10.13
CA VAL A 52 9.31 -12.19 9.92
C VAL A 52 9.12 -11.94 8.44
N LEU A 53 7.89 -12.13 7.94
CA LEU A 53 7.43 -11.65 6.65
C LEU A 53 6.50 -10.45 6.90
N PHE A 54 6.92 -9.28 6.45
CA PHE A 54 6.11 -8.07 6.42
C PHE A 54 5.52 -7.89 5.02
N VAL A 55 4.20 -7.84 4.95
CA VAL A 55 3.44 -7.58 3.73
C VAL A 55 2.78 -6.21 3.85
N PRO A 56 3.24 -5.20 3.09
CA PRO A 56 2.69 -3.85 3.16
C PRO A 56 1.33 -3.76 2.46
N GLY A 57 0.80 -2.55 2.39
CA GLY A 57 -0.42 -2.23 1.63
C GLY A 57 -0.36 -2.59 0.15
N GLY A 58 -1.48 -2.37 -0.54
CA GLY A 58 -1.66 -2.71 -1.96
C GLY A 58 -2.92 -3.55 -2.16
N TRP A 59 -3.00 -4.26 -3.27
CA TRP A 59 -4.15 -5.11 -3.57
C TRP A 59 -3.88 -6.56 -3.19
N ALA A 60 -4.62 -7.05 -2.19
CA ALA A 60 -4.47 -8.41 -1.67
C ALA A 60 -4.56 -9.49 -2.77
N GLY A 61 -5.54 -9.38 -3.68
CA GLY A 61 -5.71 -10.34 -4.77
C GLY A 61 -4.58 -10.32 -5.79
N ASP A 62 -3.99 -9.16 -6.06
CA ASP A 62 -2.86 -9.08 -6.99
C ASP A 62 -1.57 -9.60 -6.34
N LYS A 63 -1.34 -9.33 -5.04
CA LYS A 63 -0.27 -9.99 -4.26
C LYS A 63 -0.41 -11.52 -4.25
N SER A 64 -1.62 -12.01 -4.04
CA SER A 64 -1.94 -13.44 -4.08
C SER A 64 -1.62 -14.06 -5.44
N ARG A 65 -1.97 -13.36 -6.52
CA ARG A 65 -1.68 -13.79 -7.89
C ARG A 65 -0.18 -13.78 -8.19
N ALA A 66 0.53 -12.73 -7.77
CA ALA A 66 1.99 -12.64 -7.92
C ALA A 66 2.69 -13.81 -7.21
N LEU A 67 2.22 -14.19 -6.02
CA LEU A 67 2.69 -15.39 -5.30
C LEU A 67 2.36 -16.70 -6.04
N GLY A 68 1.24 -16.75 -6.76
CA GLY A 68 0.74 -17.98 -7.37
C GLY A 68 0.37 -19.05 -6.34
N ALA A 69 0.10 -20.28 -6.79
CA ALA A 69 -0.20 -21.38 -5.86
C ALA A 69 1.02 -21.74 -5.00
N GLU A 70 2.20 -21.86 -5.62
CA GLU A 70 3.42 -22.26 -4.94
C GLU A 70 3.89 -21.22 -3.91
N GLY A 71 3.92 -19.93 -4.25
CA GLY A 71 4.34 -18.88 -3.32
C GLY A 71 3.40 -18.77 -2.12
N ARG A 72 2.09 -18.95 -2.32
CA ARG A 72 1.12 -19.01 -1.21
C ARG A 72 1.39 -20.20 -0.29
N GLU A 73 1.70 -21.37 -0.83
CA GLU A 73 2.08 -22.54 -0.03
C GLU A 73 3.38 -22.30 0.76
N LYS A 74 4.36 -21.62 0.16
CA LYS A 74 5.61 -21.25 0.86
C LYS A 74 5.34 -20.30 2.03
N VAL A 75 4.44 -19.32 1.85
CA VAL A 75 4.03 -18.41 2.94
C VAL A 75 3.26 -19.17 4.03
N ASP A 76 2.29 -20.02 3.67
CA ASP A 76 1.59 -20.89 4.63
C ASP A 76 2.58 -21.68 5.47
N ARG A 77 3.48 -22.41 4.80
CA ARG A 77 4.47 -23.27 5.44
C ARG A 77 5.41 -22.47 6.34
N PHE A 78 5.83 -21.28 5.91
CA PHE A 78 6.67 -20.38 6.69
C PHE A 78 5.99 -20.03 8.02
N VAL A 79 4.74 -19.56 7.99
CA VAL A 79 4.01 -19.18 9.21
C VAL A 79 3.72 -20.42 10.05
N ARG A 80 3.16 -21.48 9.46
CA ARG A 80 2.82 -22.73 10.16
C ARG A 80 4.00 -23.33 10.94
N ARG A 81 5.23 -23.17 10.43
CA ARG A 81 6.46 -23.67 11.06
C ARG A 81 7.04 -22.78 12.16
N GLY A 82 6.50 -21.59 12.39
CA GLY A 82 6.96 -20.65 13.43
C GLY A 82 7.36 -19.27 12.92
N GLY A 83 7.23 -19.01 11.61
CA GLY A 83 7.41 -17.67 11.04
C GLY A 83 6.33 -16.71 11.51
N ARG A 84 6.66 -15.41 11.51
CA ARG A 84 5.72 -14.34 11.91
C ARG A 84 5.28 -13.56 10.68
N PHE A 85 3.98 -13.37 10.52
CA PHE A 85 3.38 -12.62 9.42
C PHE A 85 2.85 -11.28 9.93
N ILE A 86 3.30 -10.17 9.35
CA ILE A 86 2.75 -8.84 9.62
C ILE A 86 2.11 -8.35 8.32
N GLY A 87 0.81 -8.08 8.35
CA GLY A 87 0.07 -7.59 7.18
C GLY A 87 -0.57 -6.24 7.46
N PHE A 88 -0.24 -5.21 6.66
CA PHE A 88 -0.91 -3.91 6.72
C PHE A 88 -1.80 -3.69 5.50
N CYS A 89 -3.02 -3.18 5.73
CA CYS A 89 -4.01 -2.86 4.71
C CYS A 89 -4.23 -4.00 3.68
N GLY A 90 -3.69 -3.88 2.47
CA GLY A 90 -3.67 -4.95 1.47
C GLY A 90 -3.02 -6.25 1.95
N GLY A 91 -1.90 -6.16 2.66
CA GLY A 91 -1.24 -7.30 3.29
C GLY A 91 -2.06 -7.92 4.41
N ALA A 92 -2.82 -7.12 5.16
CA ALA A 92 -3.81 -7.65 6.11
C ALA A 92 -4.88 -8.45 5.36
N GLY A 93 -5.38 -7.90 4.26
CA GLY A 93 -6.36 -8.54 3.38
C GLY A 93 -5.89 -9.83 2.73
N LEU A 94 -4.58 -10.03 2.53
CA LEU A 94 -3.99 -11.24 1.97
C LEU A 94 -4.05 -12.41 2.96
N ALA A 95 -3.95 -12.14 4.26
CA ALA A 95 -3.96 -13.18 5.30
C ALA A 95 -5.36 -13.72 5.63
N LEU A 96 -6.41 -13.07 5.14
CA LEU A 96 -7.80 -13.39 5.45
C LEU A 96 -8.24 -14.71 4.82
N ASP A 97 -9.28 -15.30 5.42
CA ASP A 97 -9.99 -16.45 4.88
C ASP A 97 -11.03 -15.99 3.85
N VAL A 98 -10.56 -15.72 2.64
CA VAL A 98 -11.37 -15.28 1.51
C VAL A 98 -10.88 -15.96 0.24
N GLU A 99 -11.68 -15.90 -0.81
CA GLU A 99 -11.22 -16.31 -2.14
C GLU A 99 -9.92 -15.57 -2.51
N GLU A 100 -8.92 -16.30 -3.00
CA GLU A 100 -7.55 -15.81 -3.25
C GLU A 100 -6.78 -15.34 -1.97
N GLY A 101 -7.30 -15.54 -0.76
CA GLY A 101 -6.58 -15.29 0.49
C GLY A 101 -5.62 -16.43 0.87
N LEU A 102 -4.86 -16.22 1.96
CA LEU A 102 -3.99 -17.24 2.57
C LEU A 102 -4.68 -18.02 3.69
N ALA A 103 -5.82 -17.55 4.20
CA ALA A 103 -6.55 -18.16 5.32
C ALA A 103 -5.66 -18.44 6.56
N LEU A 104 -4.77 -17.49 6.90
CA LEU A 104 -3.91 -17.60 8.07
C LEU A 104 -4.66 -17.36 9.39
N VAL A 105 -5.83 -16.71 9.30
CA VAL A 105 -6.74 -16.46 10.43
C VAL A 105 -8.19 -16.67 9.96
N PRO A 106 -9.10 -17.11 10.85
CA PRO A 106 -10.53 -17.26 10.57
C PRO A 106 -11.25 -15.90 10.55
N VAL A 107 -10.80 -15.01 9.66
CA VAL A 107 -11.33 -13.64 9.54
C VAL A 107 -11.60 -13.38 8.07
N ARG A 108 -12.81 -12.91 7.78
CA ARG A 108 -13.25 -12.56 6.43
C ARG A 108 -13.17 -11.06 6.21
N ARG A 109 -13.34 -10.63 4.96
CA ARG A 109 -13.50 -9.22 4.62
C ARG A 109 -14.97 -8.86 4.69
N MET A 110 -15.32 -7.81 5.45
CA MET A 110 -16.67 -7.29 5.49
C MET A 110 -17.16 -6.94 4.07
N PRO A 111 -18.37 -7.37 3.66
CA PRO A 111 -18.91 -7.09 2.34
C PRO A 111 -18.99 -5.59 2.05
N THR A 112 -18.86 -5.23 0.76
CA THR A 112 -18.84 -3.81 0.35
C THR A 112 -20.17 -3.08 0.64
N ALA A 113 -21.29 -3.81 0.66
CA ALA A 113 -22.60 -3.24 1.02
C ALA A 113 -22.74 -2.92 2.52
N GLU A 114 -21.91 -3.54 3.37
CA GLU A 114 -22.01 -3.45 4.82
C GLU A 114 -20.98 -2.50 5.43
N ARG A 115 -19.78 -2.43 4.85
CA ARG A 115 -18.69 -1.57 5.31
C ARG A 115 -18.86 -0.11 4.91
N ILE A 116 -18.08 0.78 5.52
CA ILE A 116 -17.80 2.11 5.00
C ILE A 116 -16.71 1.98 3.93
N PRO A 117 -16.98 2.27 2.65
CA PRO A 117 -15.95 2.24 1.62
C PRO A 117 -15.14 3.54 1.61
N ASN A 118 -13.89 3.45 1.17
CA ASN A 118 -13.05 4.60 0.81
C ASN A 118 -12.88 5.65 1.93
N PHE A 119 -12.84 5.24 3.20
CA PHE A 119 -12.44 6.14 4.27
C PHE A 119 -10.91 6.20 4.41
N SER A 120 -10.39 7.33 4.86
CA SER A 120 -8.95 7.58 4.92
C SER A 120 -8.63 8.74 5.84
N GLY A 121 -7.40 8.81 6.36
CA GLY A 121 -6.93 9.85 7.28
C GLY A 121 -6.66 9.29 8.67
N LYS A 122 -6.38 10.17 9.61
CA LYS A 122 -6.05 9.77 10.97
C LYS A 122 -7.33 9.49 11.76
N ILE A 123 -7.31 8.40 12.51
CA ILE A 123 -8.42 7.92 13.32
C ILE A 123 -7.88 7.38 14.64
N ARG A 124 -8.61 7.65 15.72
CA ARG A 124 -8.30 7.10 17.04
C ARG A 124 -8.54 5.61 17.04
N VAL A 125 -7.87 4.92 17.96
CA VAL A 125 -8.15 3.53 18.29
C VAL A 125 -8.25 3.35 19.79
N ARG A 126 -9.06 2.37 20.19
CA ARG A 126 -9.20 1.95 21.57
C ARG A 126 -8.53 0.60 21.76
N PRO A 127 -7.48 0.51 22.58
CA PRO A 127 -6.90 -0.76 22.95
C PRO A 127 -7.93 -1.67 23.62
N SER A 128 -7.95 -2.95 23.24
CA SER A 128 -8.67 -3.96 24.02
C SER A 128 -7.93 -4.28 25.33
N ASP A 129 -6.61 -4.05 25.35
CA ASP A 129 -5.73 -4.21 26.51
C ASP A 129 -4.67 -3.10 26.48
N ALA A 130 -4.73 -2.20 27.47
CA ALA A 130 -3.82 -1.08 27.60
C ALA A 130 -2.37 -1.51 27.94
N GLN A 131 -2.17 -2.72 28.46
CA GLN A 131 -0.84 -3.27 28.76
C GLN A 131 -0.20 -3.98 27.57
N HIS A 132 -0.93 -4.10 26.45
CA HIS A 132 -0.43 -4.78 25.27
C HIS A 132 0.89 -4.13 24.78
N PRO A 133 1.95 -4.91 24.49
CA PRO A 133 3.28 -4.36 24.18
C PRO A 133 3.34 -3.38 23.00
N LEU A 134 2.35 -3.42 22.10
CA LEU A 134 2.21 -2.45 21.00
C LEU A 134 2.18 -1.00 21.51
N TRP A 135 1.62 -0.75 22.69
CA TRP A 135 1.42 0.59 23.27
C TRP A 135 2.60 1.10 24.10
N ARG A 136 3.68 0.32 24.19
CA ARG A 136 4.85 0.67 25.01
C ARG A 136 5.43 2.03 24.59
N LYS A 137 5.76 2.89 25.56
CA LYS A 137 6.27 4.26 25.31
C LYS A 137 5.31 5.16 24.52
N MET A 138 4.02 4.84 24.53
CA MET A 138 2.98 5.68 23.92
C MET A 138 1.96 6.09 24.98
N SER A 139 1.41 7.29 24.83
CA SER A 139 0.34 7.82 25.67
C SER A 139 -0.96 7.94 24.89
N ALA A 140 -2.08 7.64 25.54
CA ALA A 140 -3.40 7.88 24.96
C ALA A 140 -3.67 9.39 24.76
N PRO A 141 -4.53 9.79 23.79
CA PRO A 141 -5.22 8.92 22.82
C PRO A 141 -4.26 8.33 21.77
N TYR A 142 -4.52 7.10 21.35
CA TYR A 142 -3.77 6.44 20.28
C TYR A 142 -4.46 6.69 18.94
N SER A 143 -3.71 7.16 17.95
CA SER A 143 -4.27 7.50 16.64
C SER A 143 -3.30 7.17 15.53
N PHE A 144 -3.82 6.60 14.44
CA PHE A 144 -3.03 6.17 13.29
C PHE A 144 -3.77 6.45 12.00
N TYR A 145 -3.05 6.40 10.89
CA TYR A 145 -3.63 6.60 9.57
C TYR A 145 -4.28 5.34 9.01
N VAL A 146 -5.42 5.52 8.33
CA VAL A 146 -5.98 4.54 7.39
C VAL A 146 -5.95 5.12 5.98
N TRP A 147 -5.75 4.27 4.98
CA TRP A 147 -5.74 4.68 3.58
C TRP A 147 -6.60 3.74 2.74
N TRP A 148 -7.90 4.03 2.70
CA TRP A 148 -8.92 3.29 1.95
C TRP A 148 -8.96 1.77 2.28
N PRO A 149 -9.09 1.40 3.56
CA PRO A 149 -8.92 0.01 3.99
C PRO A 149 -10.14 -0.88 3.68
N GLY A 150 -9.98 -2.17 3.98
CA GLY A 150 -11.09 -3.07 4.25
C GLY A 150 -11.71 -2.83 5.63
N GLN A 151 -12.62 -3.73 6.02
CA GLN A 151 -13.06 -3.91 7.40
C GLN A 151 -13.03 -5.40 7.69
N PHE A 152 -12.61 -5.77 8.89
CA PHE A 152 -12.59 -7.17 9.31
C PHE A 152 -14.00 -7.64 9.60
N LEU A 153 -14.30 -8.89 9.24
CA LEU A 153 -15.49 -9.61 9.67
C LEU A 153 -14.99 -10.84 10.41
N LEU A 154 -15.08 -10.82 11.74
CA LEU A 154 -14.69 -11.94 12.57
C LEU A 154 -15.68 -13.10 12.34
N ASP A 155 -15.16 -14.32 12.24
CA ASP A 155 -16.01 -15.50 12.19
C ASP A 155 -16.38 -15.93 13.61
N PRO A 156 -17.67 -15.97 13.99
CA PRO A 156 -18.10 -16.37 15.33
C PRO A 156 -17.55 -17.73 15.76
N GLU A 157 -17.33 -18.66 14.83
CA GLU A 157 -16.82 -20.00 15.13
C GLU A 157 -15.28 -20.04 15.32
N GLY A 158 -14.60 -18.93 15.02
CA GLY A 158 -13.14 -18.80 15.07
C GLY A 158 -12.63 -17.69 15.99
N GLU A 159 -13.50 -17.00 16.72
CA GLU A 159 -13.15 -15.84 17.57
C GLU A 159 -12.05 -16.16 18.59
N ASP A 160 -12.06 -17.35 19.18
CA ASP A 160 -11.05 -17.77 20.17
C ASP A 160 -9.62 -17.83 19.61
N ARG A 161 -9.45 -17.88 18.28
CA ARG A 161 -8.15 -17.95 17.62
C ARG A 161 -7.58 -16.58 17.22
N VAL A 162 -8.36 -15.51 17.41
CA VAL A 162 -8.00 -14.15 17.00
C VAL A 162 -8.32 -13.16 18.11
N ARG A 163 -7.29 -12.49 18.61
CA ARG A 163 -7.41 -11.42 19.58
C ARG A 163 -7.54 -10.08 18.86
N VAL A 164 -8.61 -9.33 19.16
CA VAL A 164 -8.69 -7.91 18.79
C VAL A 164 -7.70 -7.12 19.65
N VAL A 165 -6.69 -6.50 19.02
CA VAL A 165 -5.70 -5.66 19.72
C VAL A 165 -6.25 -4.25 19.95
N ALA A 166 -6.96 -3.73 18.95
CA ALA A 166 -7.62 -2.43 19.03
C ALA A 166 -8.86 -2.37 18.13
N GLY A 167 -9.90 -1.68 18.60
CA GLY A 167 -11.06 -1.26 17.80
C GLY A 167 -10.94 0.20 17.36
N TYR A 168 -11.65 0.59 16.31
CA TYR A 168 -11.70 1.98 15.87
C TYR A 168 -12.37 2.89 16.91
N GLY A 169 -11.82 4.11 17.03
CA GLY A 169 -12.38 5.22 17.78
C GLY A 169 -12.82 6.36 16.87
N GLU A 170 -12.79 7.58 17.39
CA GLU A 170 -13.25 8.74 16.64
C GLU A 170 -12.30 9.12 15.49
N PRO A 171 -12.85 9.55 14.34
CA PRO A 171 -12.10 10.29 13.32
C PRO A 171 -11.34 11.49 13.88
N GLU A 172 -10.14 11.78 13.37
CA GLU A 172 -9.45 13.04 13.62
C GLU A 172 -9.68 14.05 12.49
N ASP A 173 -9.11 15.25 12.65
CA ASP A 173 -9.38 16.41 11.78
C ASP A 173 -9.12 16.13 10.30
N ASP A 174 -8.16 15.29 9.95
CA ASP A 174 -7.81 15.00 8.56
C ASP A 174 -8.54 13.77 7.99
N PHE A 175 -9.58 13.26 8.66
CA PHE A 175 -10.35 12.09 8.23
C PHE A 175 -11.39 12.41 7.16
N TYR A 176 -11.44 11.56 6.13
CA TYR A 176 -12.36 11.66 5.00
C TYR A 176 -13.10 10.36 4.79
N VAL A 177 -14.32 10.47 4.28
CA VAL A 177 -15.07 9.35 3.70
C VAL A 177 -15.43 9.71 2.27
N ALA A 178 -14.98 8.88 1.32
CA ALA A 178 -14.94 9.23 -0.10
C ALA A 178 -14.18 10.54 -0.34
N ASP A 179 -14.88 11.63 -0.65
CA ASP A 179 -14.34 12.97 -0.91
C ASP A 179 -14.81 14.03 0.10
N LEU A 180 -15.50 13.63 1.16
CA LEU A 180 -15.99 14.53 2.22
C LEU A 180 -15.12 14.43 3.46
N LYS A 181 -14.72 15.57 4.01
CA LYS A 181 -13.98 15.67 5.27
C LYS A 181 -14.95 15.61 6.44
N ALA A 182 -14.77 14.65 7.34
CA ALA A 182 -15.70 14.41 8.44
C ALA A 182 -15.82 15.60 9.40
N ALA A 183 -14.69 16.26 9.68
CA ALA A 183 -14.64 17.44 10.55
C ALA A 183 -15.45 18.64 9.98
N ASP A 184 -15.44 18.84 8.66
CA ASP A 184 -16.16 19.95 8.03
C ASP A 184 -17.68 19.73 8.12
N LEU A 185 -18.15 18.50 7.89
CA LEU A 185 -19.56 18.15 8.07
C LEU A 185 -20.01 18.33 9.53
N ALA A 186 -19.19 17.87 10.48
CA ALA A 186 -19.48 18.02 11.90
C ALA A 186 -19.55 19.50 12.31
N ALA A 187 -18.60 20.33 11.86
CA ALA A 187 -18.58 21.76 12.15
C ALA A 187 -19.79 22.51 11.56
N ALA A 188 -20.27 22.07 10.39
CA ALA A 188 -21.46 22.62 9.75
C ALA A 188 -22.78 22.07 10.33
N SER A 189 -22.73 21.15 11.30
CA SER A 189 -23.91 20.41 11.80
C SER A 189 -24.69 19.68 10.70
N GLU A 190 -24.00 19.26 9.64
CA GLU A 190 -24.58 18.55 8.51
C GLU A 190 -24.71 17.05 8.79
N SER A 191 -25.85 16.47 8.40
CA SER A 191 -26.10 15.03 8.54
C SER A 191 -25.44 14.23 7.42
N TRP A 192 -24.91 13.07 7.75
CA TRP A 192 -24.44 12.10 6.76
C TRP A 192 -25.57 11.53 5.90
N GLU A 193 -26.82 11.55 6.37
CA GLU A 193 -27.97 10.90 5.70
C GLU A 193 -28.23 11.42 4.28
N SER A 194 -28.18 12.74 4.09
CA SER A 194 -28.34 13.38 2.78
C SER A 194 -27.23 12.93 1.81
N TRP A 195 -25.99 12.84 2.31
CA TRP A 195 -24.83 12.41 1.53
C TRP A 195 -24.87 10.92 1.20
N GLU A 196 -25.28 10.07 2.15
CA GLU A 196 -25.48 8.64 1.94
C GLU A 196 -26.56 8.38 0.88
N THR A 197 -27.67 9.12 0.96
CA THR A 197 -28.76 9.08 -0.04
C THR A 197 -28.26 9.52 -1.41
N PHE A 198 -27.50 10.61 -1.47
CA PHE A 198 -26.96 11.12 -2.73
C PHE A 198 -25.97 10.14 -3.37
N TYR A 199 -25.04 9.61 -2.58
CA TYR A 199 -23.95 8.75 -3.06
C TYR A 199 -24.28 7.26 -3.15
N GLY A 200 -25.38 6.82 -2.53
CA GLY A 200 -25.83 5.43 -2.54
C GLY A 200 -24.89 4.47 -1.79
N ILE A 201 -24.17 4.97 -0.78
CA ILE A 201 -23.24 4.17 0.04
C ILE A 201 -23.28 4.60 1.49
N ARG A 202 -22.84 3.72 2.39
CA ARG A 202 -22.62 4.04 3.81
C ARG A 202 -21.41 4.96 3.94
N MET A 203 -21.55 6.06 4.66
CA MET A 203 -20.52 7.09 4.82
C MET A 203 -20.35 7.58 6.26
N ASN A 204 -21.36 7.47 7.13
CA ASN A 204 -21.25 7.95 8.52
C ASN A 204 -20.16 7.17 9.28
N PRO A 205 -19.06 7.83 9.70
CA PRO A 205 -17.94 7.18 10.37
C PRO A 205 -18.29 6.63 11.75
N ALA A 206 -19.42 7.02 12.35
CA ALA A 206 -19.90 6.43 13.60
C ALA A 206 -20.06 4.91 13.51
N ARG A 207 -20.29 4.35 12.30
CA ARG A 207 -20.37 2.89 12.08
C ARG A 207 -19.03 2.16 12.23
N LEU A 208 -17.90 2.87 12.32
CA LEU A 208 -16.61 2.26 12.62
C LEU A 208 -16.43 2.04 14.13
N MET A 209 -17.14 2.77 14.97
CA MET A 209 -16.86 2.81 16.41
C MET A 209 -16.93 1.41 17.03
N GLY A 210 -15.81 0.95 17.59
CA GLY A 210 -15.68 -0.38 18.20
C GLY A 210 -15.37 -1.52 17.21
N GLU A 211 -15.52 -1.31 15.90
CA GLU A 211 -15.17 -2.30 14.88
C GLU A 211 -13.67 -2.64 14.96
N PRO A 212 -13.26 -3.90 14.75
CA PRO A 212 -11.86 -4.30 14.84
C PRO A 212 -10.98 -3.56 13.83
N ALA A 213 -9.87 -2.98 14.31
CA ALA A 213 -8.90 -2.26 13.49
C ALA A 213 -7.54 -2.97 13.40
N MET A 214 -7.16 -3.69 14.46
CA MET A 214 -5.95 -4.50 14.56
C MET A 214 -6.24 -5.84 15.22
N LEU A 215 -5.64 -6.91 14.68
CA LEU A 215 -5.83 -8.29 15.10
C LEU A 215 -4.49 -8.97 15.31
N GLU A 216 -4.40 -9.81 16.35
CA GLU A 216 -3.34 -10.80 16.54
C GLU A 216 -3.96 -12.20 16.50
N GLY A 217 -3.33 -13.15 15.80
CA GLY A 217 -3.78 -14.53 15.73
C GLY A 217 -2.61 -15.51 15.64
N GLU A 218 -2.92 -16.80 15.74
CA GLU A 218 -1.95 -17.88 15.66
C GLU A 218 -2.25 -18.81 14.49
N TYR A 219 -1.20 -19.30 13.83
CA TYR A 219 -1.33 -20.25 12.71
C TYR A 219 -0.23 -21.30 12.78
N GLY A 220 -0.60 -22.53 13.13
CA GLY A 220 0.37 -23.57 13.48
C GLY A 220 1.22 -23.13 14.66
N ARG A 221 2.54 -22.99 14.47
CA ARG A 221 3.47 -22.44 15.47
C ARG A 221 3.80 -20.95 15.27
N GLY A 222 3.27 -20.34 14.22
CA GLY A 222 3.52 -18.95 13.86
C GLY A 222 2.52 -17.98 14.45
N LYS A 223 2.84 -16.69 14.30
CA LYS A 223 1.99 -15.57 14.74
C LYS A 223 1.65 -14.66 13.57
N VAL A 224 0.45 -14.09 13.60
CA VAL A 224 -0.10 -13.25 12.54
C VAL A 224 -0.59 -11.95 13.16
N PHE A 225 -0.07 -10.81 12.69
CA PHE A 225 -0.54 -9.47 13.09
C PHE A 225 -1.13 -8.79 11.86
N LEU A 226 -2.39 -8.41 11.93
CA LEU A 226 -3.11 -7.76 10.85
C LEU A 226 -3.56 -6.38 11.30
N SER A 227 -3.31 -5.36 10.50
CA SER A 227 -3.78 -4.01 10.76
C SER A 227 -4.31 -3.39 9.49
N TYR A 228 -5.54 -2.89 9.52
CA TYR A 228 -6.03 -2.00 8.45
C TYR A 228 -5.48 -0.58 8.57
N LEU A 229 -4.88 -0.23 9.71
CA LEU A 229 -4.13 1.00 9.91
C LEU A 229 -2.70 0.87 9.37
N HIS A 230 -2.20 1.95 8.81
CA HIS A 230 -0.85 2.08 8.28
C HIS A 230 0.11 2.60 9.36
N LEU A 231 0.55 1.68 10.24
CA LEU A 231 1.60 1.95 11.22
C LEU A 231 2.96 2.27 10.55
N ASP A 232 3.05 2.01 9.25
CA ASP A 232 4.17 2.32 8.36
C ASP A 232 4.04 3.69 7.65
N THR A 233 3.13 4.57 8.09
CA THR A 233 3.03 5.94 7.54
C THR A 233 4.28 6.76 7.93
N PRO A 234 5.15 7.19 7.00
CA PRO A 234 6.48 7.71 7.34
C PRO A 234 6.52 9.02 8.16
N ASP A 235 5.48 9.85 8.05
CA ASP A 235 5.31 11.11 8.79
C ASP A 235 4.42 10.96 10.03
N ASP A 236 4.15 9.74 10.49
CA ASP A 236 3.38 9.47 11.72
C ASP A 236 4.27 8.92 12.84
N PRO A 237 4.81 9.75 13.75
CA PRO A 237 5.65 9.28 14.84
C PRO A 237 4.98 8.24 15.74
N ALA A 238 3.67 8.35 15.96
CA ALA A 238 2.93 7.39 16.79
C ALA A 238 2.83 6.03 16.08
N GLY A 239 2.48 6.03 14.79
CA GLY A 239 2.49 4.84 13.94
C GLY A 239 3.86 4.15 13.93
N LEU A 240 4.93 4.91 13.70
CA LEU A 240 6.29 4.37 13.68
C LEU A 240 6.72 3.81 15.05
N GLN A 241 6.32 4.43 16.16
CA GLN A 241 6.59 3.89 17.49
C GLN A 241 5.85 2.56 17.72
N ALA A 242 4.56 2.46 17.33
CA ALA A 242 3.80 1.22 17.40
C ALA A 242 4.42 0.13 16.51
N PHE A 243 4.83 0.49 15.29
CA PHE A 243 5.48 -0.45 14.37
C PHE A 243 6.83 -0.94 14.92
N CYS A 244 7.63 -0.04 15.50
CA CYS A 244 8.86 -0.37 16.21
C CYS A 244 8.60 -1.34 17.38
N ASN A 245 7.57 -1.11 18.19
CA ASN A 245 7.19 -2.00 19.30
C ASN A 245 6.80 -3.40 18.81
N LEU A 246 6.02 -3.47 17.73
CA LEU A 246 5.62 -4.73 17.09
C LEU A 246 6.85 -5.51 16.60
N LEU A 247 7.72 -4.86 15.82
CA LEU A 247 8.93 -5.48 15.29
C LEU A 247 9.94 -5.85 16.38
N THR A 248 10.09 -5.05 17.44
CA THR A 248 10.95 -5.40 18.57
C THR A 248 10.47 -6.69 19.24
N ARG A 249 9.14 -6.83 19.43
CA ARG A 249 8.56 -8.04 20.02
C ARG A 249 8.77 -9.28 19.14
N TRP A 250 8.76 -9.12 17.81
CA TRP A 250 8.62 -10.23 16.86
C TRP A 250 9.91 -10.58 16.09
N ALA A 251 10.76 -9.59 15.85
CA ALA A 251 12.02 -9.76 15.12
C ALA A 251 13.24 -9.89 16.06
N VAL A 252 13.17 -9.37 17.30
CA VAL A 252 14.35 -9.23 18.18
C VAL A 252 14.13 -9.78 19.61
N PRO A 253 14.37 -11.08 19.82
CA PRO A 253 14.86 -11.54 21.12
C PRO A 253 16.21 -12.27 21.00
N GLY A 254 17.27 -11.65 21.52
CA GLY A 254 18.32 -12.37 22.26
C GLY A 254 19.45 -13.10 21.52
N LYS A 255 19.73 -12.88 20.23
CA LYS A 255 21.00 -13.32 19.61
C LYS A 255 21.48 -12.37 18.52
N ASP A 256 22.79 -12.11 18.50
CA ASP A 256 23.48 -11.54 17.34
C ASP A 256 23.23 -12.44 16.13
N LEU A 257 22.50 -11.89 15.17
CA LEU A 257 22.30 -12.54 13.88
C LEU A 257 23.61 -12.37 13.09
N PRO A 258 24.13 -13.42 12.43
CA PRO A 258 25.13 -13.20 11.40
C PRO A 258 24.56 -12.15 10.43
N GLY A 259 25.39 -11.14 10.13
CA GLY A 259 25.05 -10.05 9.21
C GLY A 259 24.54 -10.55 7.87
N PRO A 260 24.07 -9.67 6.97
CA PRO A 260 23.69 -10.08 5.62
C PRO A 260 24.82 -10.92 5.00
N GLN A 261 24.62 -12.24 4.90
CA GLN A 261 25.26 -13.03 3.87
C GLN A 261 24.36 -12.84 2.66
N ASP A 262 24.55 -11.68 2.02
CA ASP A 262 24.18 -11.50 0.64
C ASP A 262 25.05 -12.46 -0.17
N GLU A 263 24.62 -13.71 -0.28
CA GLU A 263 24.70 -14.30 -1.60
C GLU A 263 23.69 -13.54 -2.44
N ASP A 264 24.18 -12.46 -3.01
CA ASP A 264 23.55 -11.81 -4.15
C ASP A 264 23.15 -12.90 -5.13
N PRO A 265 22.00 -12.78 -5.83
CA PRO A 265 21.80 -13.62 -7.00
C PRO A 265 23.09 -13.53 -7.82
N GLN A 266 23.69 -14.68 -8.16
CA GLN A 266 24.96 -14.72 -8.91
C GLN A 266 24.84 -13.98 -10.26
N ASP A 267 23.60 -13.67 -10.63
CA ASP A 267 23.11 -13.10 -11.88
C ASP A 267 22.64 -11.65 -11.67
N VAL A 268 23.57 -10.75 -11.28
CA VAL A 268 23.32 -9.30 -11.19
C VAL A 268 24.35 -8.51 -11.98
N ARG A 269 23.88 -7.47 -12.69
CA ARG A 269 24.72 -6.51 -13.41
C ARG A 269 24.70 -5.15 -12.72
N TRP A 270 25.83 -4.46 -12.78
CA TRP A 270 25.97 -3.10 -12.29
C TRP A 270 25.94 -2.14 -13.48
N VAL A 271 24.96 -1.25 -13.52
CA VAL A 271 24.74 -0.30 -14.61
C VAL A 271 24.90 1.12 -14.09
N ARG A 272 25.56 1.98 -14.87
CA ARG A 272 25.68 3.40 -14.52
C ARG A 272 24.38 4.13 -14.88
N VAL A 273 23.88 4.96 -13.98
CA VAL A 273 22.75 5.85 -14.31
C VAL A 273 23.24 7.01 -15.17
N HIS A 274 22.85 7.02 -16.43
CA HIS A 274 23.24 8.02 -17.42
C HIS A 274 22.41 9.33 -17.33
N GLN A 275 22.86 10.39 -18.02
CA GLN A 275 22.21 11.71 -17.98
C GLN A 275 20.81 11.70 -18.59
N GLU A 276 20.61 10.88 -19.61
CA GLU A 276 19.39 10.67 -20.36
C GLU A 276 18.30 10.10 -19.46
N ALA A 277 18.66 9.20 -18.54
CA ALA A 277 17.76 8.67 -17.53
C ALA A 277 17.25 9.79 -16.61
N LEU A 278 18.15 10.66 -16.11
CA LEU A 278 17.74 11.79 -15.26
C LEU A 278 16.82 12.75 -16.01
N GLN A 279 17.13 13.07 -17.27
CA GLN A 279 16.29 13.94 -18.10
C GLN A 279 14.90 13.35 -18.35
N LEU A 280 14.81 12.02 -18.52
CA LEU A 280 13.52 11.33 -18.61
C LEU A 280 12.73 11.50 -17.31
N PHE A 281 13.31 11.22 -16.15
CA PHE A 281 12.58 11.32 -14.88
C PHE A 281 12.25 12.77 -14.49
N ASP A 282 13.06 13.77 -14.87
CA ASP A 282 12.72 15.19 -14.76
C ASP A 282 11.53 15.57 -15.64
N LEU A 283 11.45 15.02 -16.86
CA LEU A 283 10.29 15.20 -17.74
C LEU A 283 9.05 14.56 -17.13
N LEU A 284 9.14 13.31 -16.67
CA LEU A 284 8.01 12.59 -16.09
C LEU A 284 7.48 13.27 -14.82
N GLU A 285 8.35 13.76 -13.94
CA GLU A 285 7.93 14.47 -12.73
C GLU A 285 7.19 15.77 -13.09
N ARG A 286 7.70 16.53 -14.08
CA ARG A 286 7.02 17.74 -14.58
C ARG A 286 5.65 17.44 -15.18
N SER A 287 5.54 16.42 -16.05
CA SER A 287 4.24 16.01 -16.63
C SER A 287 3.25 15.55 -15.55
N GLY A 288 3.73 14.87 -14.52
CA GLY A 288 2.92 14.51 -13.36
C GLY A 288 2.41 15.74 -12.59
N GLU A 289 3.26 16.73 -12.35
CA GLU A 289 2.87 17.95 -11.64
C GLU A 289 1.91 18.83 -12.47
N GLU A 290 2.13 18.93 -13.78
CA GLU A 290 1.22 19.62 -14.70
C GLU A 290 -0.17 18.98 -14.72
N LEU A 291 -0.23 17.65 -14.78
CA LEU A 291 -1.49 16.90 -14.69
C LEU A 291 -2.16 17.10 -13.32
N PHE A 292 -1.39 17.08 -12.23
CA PHE A 292 -1.92 17.36 -10.89
C PHE A 292 -2.55 18.77 -10.83
N GLU A 293 -1.82 19.79 -11.27
CA GLU A 293 -2.30 21.16 -11.27
C GLU A 293 -3.53 21.34 -12.16
N MET A 294 -3.61 20.61 -13.28
CA MET A 294 -4.82 20.56 -14.10
C MET A 294 -6.01 19.97 -13.34
N GLY A 295 -5.85 18.82 -12.67
CA GLY A 295 -6.90 18.23 -11.84
C GLY A 295 -7.32 19.14 -10.68
N ARG A 296 -6.37 19.84 -10.05
CA ARG A 296 -6.61 20.81 -8.98
C ARG A 296 -7.41 22.02 -9.45
N ARG A 297 -7.00 22.67 -10.54
CA ARG A 297 -7.71 23.81 -11.14
C ARG A 297 -9.14 23.46 -11.58
N ASN A 298 -9.41 22.18 -11.83
CA ASN A 298 -10.72 21.66 -12.18
C ASN A 298 -11.53 21.13 -10.98
N TYR A 299 -11.07 21.31 -9.74
CA TYR A 299 -11.75 20.83 -8.53
C TYR A 299 -11.99 19.31 -8.51
N LEU A 300 -11.12 18.57 -9.20
CA LEU A 300 -11.17 17.11 -9.25
C LEU A 300 -10.24 16.50 -8.21
N TRP A 301 -9.09 17.14 -7.98
CA TRP A 301 -8.07 16.67 -7.04
C TRP A 301 -7.62 17.76 -6.08
N PHE A 302 -7.05 17.32 -4.98
CA PHE A 302 -6.36 18.16 -4.02
C PHE A 302 -5.20 17.41 -3.37
N ARG A 303 -4.19 18.17 -2.93
CA ARG A 303 -3.02 17.59 -2.28
C ARG A 303 -3.39 17.22 -0.85
N ARG A 304 -3.33 15.93 -0.50
CA ARG A 304 -3.59 15.45 0.87
C ARG A 304 -2.31 15.44 1.70
N LYS A 305 -1.25 14.89 1.12
CA LYS A 305 0.11 14.82 1.67
C LYS A 305 1.10 15.08 0.55
N PRO A 306 2.39 15.37 0.83
CA PRO A 306 3.40 15.54 -0.21
C PRO A 306 3.54 14.36 -1.19
N TYR A 307 3.05 13.18 -0.79
CA TYR A 307 3.12 11.92 -1.56
C TYR A 307 1.74 11.30 -1.82
N MET A 308 0.64 12.00 -1.52
CA MET A 308 -0.71 11.44 -1.65
C MET A 308 -1.72 12.47 -2.14
N LEU A 309 -2.57 12.03 -3.08
CA LEU A 309 -3.69 12.78 -3.61
C LEU A 309 -4.97 12.43 -2.87
N GLN A 310 -5.86 13.41 -2.77
CA GLN A 310 -7.28 13.16 -2.55
C GLN A 310 -8.03 13.61 -3.81
N TRP A 311 -9.12 12.93 -4.11
CA TRP A 311 -9.90 13.15 -5.31
C TRP A 311 -11.38 13.23 -4.99
N ARG A 312 -12.11 13.89 -5.88
CA ARG A 312 -13.56 13.89 -5.91
C ARG A 312 -14.07 12.50 -6.22
N ARG A 313 -15.16 12.08 -5.58
CA ARG A 313 -15.70 10.74 -5.75
C ARG A 313 -16.04 10.46 -7.22
N GLY A 314 -15.68 9.27 -7.68
CA GLY A 314 -15.95 8.81 -9.03
C GLY A 314 -14.84 9.14 -10.04
N VAL A 315 -13.98 10.12 -9.74
CA VAL A 315 -12.75 10.43 -10.48
C VAL A 315 -11.62 9.50 -10.01
N ARG A 316 -10.71 9.16 -10.92
CA ARG A 316 -9.51 8.36 -10.62
C ARG A 316 -8.44 9.25 -9.98
N GLY A 317 -7.71 8.74 -9.01
CA GLY A 317 -6.77 9.55 -8.23
C GLY A 317 -5.66 8.74 -7.57
N MET A 318 -5.98 7.53 -7.13
CA MET A 318 -5.00 6.59 -6.60
C MET A 318 -3.96 6.21 -7.66
N GLU A 319 -4.40 5.91 -8.87
CA GLU A 319 -3.57 5.46 -9.99
C GLU A 319 -2.57 6.55 -10.39
N TYR A 320 -3.07 7.77 -10.57
CA TYR A 320 -2.24 8.93 -10.87
C TYR A 320 -1.26 9.24 -9.72
N GLY A 321 -1.72 9.17 -8.48
CA GLY A 321 -0.88 9.37 -7.30
C GLY A 321 0.26 8.35 -7.21
N ILE A 322 -0.02 7.07 -7.53
CA ILE A 322 0.98 6.01 -7.57
C ILE A 322 2.06 6.32 -8.62
N VAL A 323 1.67 6.63 -9.85
CA VAL A 323 2.63 6.96 -10.94
C VAL A 323 3.51 8.14 -10.54
N MET A 324 2.90 9.25 -10.11
CA MET A 324 3.64 10.46 -9.72
C MET A 324 4.63 10.19 -8.59
N MET A 325 4.23 9.38 -7.61
CA MET A 325 5.08 9.07 -6.46
C MET A 325 6.23 8.13 -6.85
N MET A 326 5.98 7.11 -7.68
CA MET A 326 7.03 6.20 -8.17
C MET A 326 8.07 6.95 -9.01
N VAL A 327 7.61 7.83 -9.91
CA VAL A 327 8.47 8.72 -10.71
C VAL A 327 9.34 9.59 -9.80
N ARG A 328 8.75 10.23 -8.79
CA ARG A 328 9.48 11.08 -7.85
C ARG A 328 10.51 10.31 -7.02
N GLU A 329 10.16 9.11 -6.55
CA GLU A 329 11.08 8.25 -5.79
C GLU A 329 12.27 7.79 -6.67
N LEU A 330 11.99 7.33 -7.89
CA LEU A 330 13.02 6.93 -8.85
C LEU A 330 13.96 8.08 -9.20
N ARG A 331 13.40 9.25 -9.50
CA ARG A 331 14.16 10.47 -9.75
C ARG A 331 15.15 10.73 -8.60
N GLN A 332 14.65 10.81 -7.36
CA GLN A 332 15.49 11.08 -6.19
C GLN A 332 16.60 10.03 -6.00
N ARG A 333 16.30 8.75 -6.23
CA ARG A 333 17.29 7.65 -6.15
C ARG A 333 18.34 7.76 -7.23
N PHE A 334 17.94 8.01 -8.47
CA PHE A 334 18.85 8.11 -9.60
C PHE A 334 19.81 9.31 -9.46
N TYR A 335 19.32 10.44 -8.96
CA TYR A 335 20.19 11.57 -8.60
C TYR A 335 21.18 11.21 -7.48
N ARG A 336 20.75 10.48 -6.45
CA ARG A 336 21.64 10.03 -5.36
C ARG A 336 22.69 9.02 -5.82
N LEU A 337 22.31 8.03 -6.63
CA LEU A 337 23.24 7.06 -7.22
C LEU A 337 24.30 7.77 -8.06
N ARG A 338 23.87 8.67 -8.95
CA ARG A 338 24.81 9.45 -9.77
C ARG A 338 25.72 10.35 -8.95
N GLY A 339 25.16 11.08 -7.97
CA GLY A 339 25.94 12.00 -7.12
C GLY A 339 26.96 11.28 -6.23
N SER A 340 26.71 10.02 -5.87
CA SER A 340 27.62 9.20 -5.06
C SER A 340 28.58 8.32 -5.88
N GLY A 341 28.45 8.29 -7.21
CA GLY A 341 29.19 7.37 -8.08
C GLY A 341 28.80 5.90 -7.94
N ARG A 342 27.76 5.59 -7.15
CA ARG A 342 27.22 4.22 -7.01
C ARG A 342 26.52 3.78 -8.30
N MET A 343 26.57 2.49 -8.56
CA MET A 343 25.93 1.87 -9.73
C MET A 343 24.56 1.29 -9.35
N LEU A 344 23.66 1.24 -10.33
CA LEU A 344 22.38 0.56 -10.22
C LEU A 344 22.62 -0.96 -10.33
N LYS A 345 22.13 -1.70 -9.35
CA LYS A 345 22.12 -3.16 -9.28
C LYS A 345 20.89 -3.70 -9.98
N VAL A 346 21.10 -4.34 -11.11
CA VAL A 346 20.04 -4.76 -12.04
C VAL A 346 20.01 -6.28 -12.10
N PRO A 347 18.84 -6.93 -11.97
CA PRO A 347 18.72 -8.37 -12.18
C PRO A 347 19.09 -8.77 -13.61
N ASP A 348 19.66 -9.95 -13.79
CA ASP A 348 19.89 -10.49 -15.13
C ASP A 348 18.57 -10.63 -15.92
N GLY A 349 18.63 -10.20 -17.18
CA GLY A 349 17.48 -10.13 -18.09
C GLY A 349 16.74 -8.79 -18.09
N MET A 350 17.04 -7.86 -17.19
CA MET A 350 16.54 -6.47 -17.29
C MET A 350 17.53 -5.60 -18.06
N GLU A 351 17.13 -5.12 -19.24
CA GLU A 351 17.86 -4.13 -20.04
C GLU A 351 17.34 -2.72 -19.71
N VAL A 352 18.12 -1.96 -18.94
CA VAL A 352 17.71 -0.66 -18.38
C VAL A 352 17.41 0.36 -19.48
N GLU A 353 18.22 0.36 -20.54
CA GLU A 353 18.09 1.23 -21.70
C GLU A 353 16.79 0.94 -22.45
N THR A 354 16.45 -0.35 -22.61
CA THR A 354 15.17 -0.76 -23.22
C THR A 354 13.98 -0.33 -22.36
N GLU A 355 14.08 -0.41 -21.02
CA GLU A 355 13.04 0.10 -20.14
C GLU A 355 12.86 1.62 -20.28
N PHE A 356 13.95 2.40 -20.40
CA PHE A 356 13.85 3.84 -20.64
C PHE A 356 13.24 4.20 -22.00
N ASP A 357 13.62 3.47 -23.05
CA ASP A 357 13.06 3.63 -24.40
C ASP A 357 11.57 3.30 -24.44
N ARG A 358 11.13 2.31 -23.64
CA ARG A 358 9.72 1.95 -23.47
C ARG A 358 8.94 2.99 -22.66
N LEU A 359 9.51 3.48 -21.56
CA LEU A 359 8.84 4.42 -20.65
C LEU A 359 8.45 5.73 -21.32
N ARG A 360 9.30 6.26 -22.20
CA ARG A 360 9.09 7.58 -22.83
C ARG A 360 7.78 7.67 -23.63
N PRO A 361 7.53 6.84 -24.66
CA PRO A 361 6.28 6.88 -25.41
C PRO A 361 5.08 6.45 -24.57
N LEU A 362 5.26 5.50 -23.65
CA LEU A 362 4.20 5.01 -22.77
C LEU A 362 3.68 6.10 -21.83
N ALA A 363 4.58 6.78 -21.13
CA ALA A 363 4.21 7.88 -20.23
C ALA A 363 3.60 9.05 -21.02
N ALA A 364 4.15 9.39 -22.19
CA ALA A 364 3.57 10.44 -23.04
C ALA A 364 2.13 10.10 -23.47
N ALA A 365 1.85 8.84 -23.82
CA ALA A 365 0.51 8.40 -24.14
C ALA A 365 -0.42 8.45 -22.91
N PHE A 366 0.07 7.98 -21.76
CA PHE A 366 -0.67 7.99 -20.50
C PHE A 366 -1.07 9.41 -20.07
N PHE A 367 -0.13 10.35 -19.98
CA PHE A 367 -0.41 11.71 -19.53
C PHE A 367 -1.37 12.45 -20.48
N ARG A 368 -1.16 12.37 -21.80
CA ARG A 368 -2.08 13.00 -22.77
C ARG A 368 -3.52 12.47 -22.67
N GLN A 369 -3.69 11.16 -22.50
CA GLN A 369 -5.02 10.58 -22.35
C GLN A 369 -5.65 10.90 -21.00
N ALA A 370 -4.84 10.98 -19.94
CA ALA A 370 -5.29 11.40 -18.62
C ALA A 370 -5.82 12.84 -18.62
N GLU A 371 -5.12 13.78 -19.25
CA GLU A 371 -5.58 15.18 -19.39
C GLU A 371 -6.95 15.25 -20.07
N ARG A 372 -7.11 14.51 -21.17
CA ARG A 372 -8.39 14.44 -21.89
C ARG A 372 -9.50 13.84 -21.03
N LEU A 373 -9.20 12.77 -20.28
CA LEU A 373 -10.17 12.15 -19.39
C LEU A 373 -10.66 13.12 -18.31
N LEU A 374 -9.74 13.86 -17.68
CA LEU A 374 -10.09 14.83 -16.62
C LEU A 374 -11.03 15.93 -17.14
N LEU A 375 -10.83 16.43 -18.36
CA LEU A 375 -11.73 17.43 -18.95
C LEU A 375 -13.14 16.87 -19.18
N LEU A 376 -13.24 15.64 -19.67
CA LEU A 376 -14.54 14.99 -19.89
C LEU A 376 -15.24 14.71 -18.55
N GLU A 377 -14.53 14.20 -17.56
CA GLU A 377 -15.07 13.95 -16.22
C GLU A 377 -15.52 15.26 -15.57
N ARG A 378 -14.73 16.34 -15.67
CA ARG A 378 -15.11 17.68 -15.22
C ARG A 378 -16.40 18.16 -15.86
N PHE A 379 -16.53 18.00 -17.17
CA PHE A 379 -17.70 18.42 -17.93
C PHE A 379 -18.94 17.58 -17.59
N ALA A 380 -18.79 16.26 -17.45
CA ALA A 380 -19.87 15.38 -17.04
C ALA A 380 -20.39 15.75 -15.63
N ILE A 381 -19.47 16.00 -14.69
CA ILE A 381 -19.82 16.45 -13.35
C ILE A 381 -20.55 17.80 -13.38
N SER A 382 -20.15 18.77 -14.22
CA SER A 382 -20.88 20.04 -14.39
C SER A 382 -22.33 19.84 -14.81
N LYS A 383 -22.62 18.77 -15.55
CA LYS A 383 -23.98 18.42 -16.00
C LYS A 383 -24.78 17.61 -14.95
N GLY A 384 -24.23 17.42 -13.75
CA GLY A 384 -24.88 16.67 -12.69
C GLY A 384 -24.67 15.15 -12.77
N ALA A 385 -23.74 14.66 -13.59
CA ALA A 385 -23.45 13.24 -13.67
C ALA A 385 -22.87 12.70 -12.35
N LYS A 386 -23.42 11.59 -11.86
CA LYS A 386 -22.86 10.84 -10.72
C LYS A 386 -21.81 9.85 -11.24
N LEU A 387 -20.56 10.30 -11.32
CA LEU A 387 -19.48 9.44 -11.79
C LEU A 387 -19.25 8.26 -10.85
N HIS A 388 -19.07 7.08 -11.44
CA HIS A 388 -18.58 5.89 -10.75
C HIS A 388 -17.22 5.51 -11.34
N HIS A 389 -16.22 5.20 -10.53
CA HIS A 389 -14.84 4.94 -10.99
C HIS A 389 -14.71 3.85 -12.08
N LEU A 390 -15.63 2.89 -12.13
CA LEU A 390 -15.65 1.80 -13.15
C LEU A 390 -16.77 1.90 -14.17
N ARG A 391 -17.84 2.65 -13.89
CA ARG A 391 -19.06 2.64 -14.71
C ARG A 391 -19.36 4.05 -15.14
N THR A 392 -19.74 4.22 -16.41
CA THR A 392 -20.07 5.51 -16.98
C THR A 392 -20.99 5.29 -18.16
N ASP A 393 -22.01 6.14 -18.26
CA ASP A 393 -22.91 6.16 -19.42
C ASP A 393 -22.35 7.03 -20.56
N ASP A 394 -21.30 7.81 -20.28
CA ASP A 394 -20.56 8.59 -21.29
C ASP A 394 -19.58 7.68 -22.05
N PRO A 395 -19.77 7.46 -23.37
CA PRO A 395 -18.91 6.58 -24.15
C PRO A 395 -17.48 7.10 -24.32
N GLY A 396 -17.28 8.42 -24.27
CA GLY A 396 -15.95 9.05 -24.35
C GLY A 396 -15.12 8.78 -23.10
N ILE A 397 -15.74 8.98 -21.93
CA ILE A 397 -15.14 8.63 -20.64
C ILE A 397 -14.88 7.12 -20.58
N GLY A 398 -15.84 6.30 -21.01
CA GLY A 398 -15.72 4.84 -21.02
C GLY A 398 -14.51 4.37 -21.82
N ARG A 399 -14.36 4.84 -23.07
CA ARG A 399 -13.22 4.49 -23.92
C ARG A 399 -11.87 4.89 -23.32
N LEU A 400 -11.76 6.11 -22.79
CA LEU A 400 -10.49 6.58 -22.20
C LEU A 400 -10.13 5.78 -20.93
N ARG A 401 -11.12 5.44 -20.10
CA ARG A 401 -10.87 4.59 -18.92
C ARG A 401 -10.46 3.19 -19.29
N GLU A 402 -11.04 2.60 -20.34
CA GLU A 402 -10.60 1.31 -20.86
C GLU A 402 -9.13 1.35 -21.29
N VAL A 403 -8.74 2.36 -22.05
CA VAL A 403 -7.34 2.50 -22.53
C VAL A 403 -6.38 2.77 -21.38
N LEU A 404 -6.75 3.65 -20.44
CA LEU A 404 -5.88 4.05 -19.34
C LEU A 404 -5.76 2.97 -18.26
N PHE A 405 -6.85 2.27 -17.93
CA PHE A 405 -6.96 1.47 -16.71
C PHE A 405 -7.56 0.08 -16.91
N SER A 406 -7.99 -0.28 -18.12
CA SER A 406 -8.93 -1.38 -18.40
C SER A 406 -10.32 -1.24 -17.76
N GLY A 407 -11.28 -2.03 -18.23
CA GLY A 407 -12.66 -2.03 -17.74
C GLY A 407 -12.88 -2.78 -16.42
N ASN A 408 -11.83 -3.34 -15.82
CA ASN A 408 -11.94 -4.18 -14.63
C ASN A 408 -11.39 -3.52 -13.35
N ARG A 409 -11.65 -4.15 -12.20
CA ARG A 409 -11.23 -3.66 -10.87
C ARG A 409 -9.73 -3.80 -10.57
N ARG A 410 -9.02 -4.62 -11.35
CA ARG A 410 -7.63 -5.05 -11.09
C ARG A 410 -6.60 -4.15 -11.77
N PHE A 411 -7.04 -3.05 -12.37
CA PHE A 411 -6.25 -2.11 -13.16
C PHE A 411 -5.53 -2.81 -14.34
N GLY A 412 -5.20 -2.04 -15.36
CA GLY A 412 -4.73 -2.54 -16.64
C GLY A 412 -4.40 -1.38 -17.57
N GLY A 413 -4.37 -1.65 -18.86
CA GLY A 413 -4.09 -0.63 -19.88
C GLY A 413 -2.75 0.07 -19.66
N LEU A 414 -2.68 1.32 -20.12
CA LEU A 414 -1.45 2.12 -20.04
C LEU A 414 -0.93 2.32 -18.62
N PHE A 415 -1.83 2.38 -17.63
CA PHE A 415 -1.44 2.51 -16.22
C PHE A 415 -0.63 1.30 -15.75
N LYS A 416 -1.12 0.07 -15.99
CA LYS A 416 -0.43 -1.14 -15.51
C LYS A 416 0.91 -1.31 -16.19
N GLU A 417 0.97 -1.11 -17.51
CA GLU A 417 2.23 -1.15 -18.25
C GLU A 417 3.25 -0.14 -17.70
N LEU A 418 2.79 1.07 -17.36
CA LEU A 418 3.65 2.13 -16.86
C LEU A 418 4.18 1.79 -15.46
N ILE A 419 3.32 1.38 -14.53
CA ILE A 419 3.76 1.06 -13.18
C ILE A 419 4.64 -0.20 -13.15
N ASP A 420 4.43 -1.17 -14.04
CA ASP A 420 5.27 -2.39 -14.06
C ASP A 420 6.71 -2.09 -14.46
N SER A 421 6.89 -1.23 -15.48
CA SER A 421 8.22 -0.76 -15.86
C SER A 421 8.87 0.10 -14.76
N LEU A 422 8.11 1.02 -14.16
CA LEU A 422 8.59 1.82 -13.04
C LEU A 422 8.94 0.96 -11.81
N ASP A 423 8.16 -0.07 -11.51
CA ASP A 423 8.33 -0.92 -10.32
C ASP A 423 9.61 -1.76 -10.41
N GLY A 424 9.91 -2.31 -11.59
CA GLY A 424 11.17 -3.03 -11.84
C GLY A 424 12.41 -2.16 -11.62
N LEU A 425 12.42 -0.95 -12.20
CA LEU A 425 13.50 0.02 -11.99
C LEU A 425 13.60 0.45 -10.53
N LEU A 426 12.47 0.60 -9.86
CA LEU A 426 12.40 1.02 -8.47
C LEU A 426 12.94 -0.05 -7.54
N LEU A 427 12.60 -1.33 -7.77
CA LEU A 427 13.17 -2.46 -7.03
C LEU A 427 14.69 -2.51 -7.18
N ALA A 428 15.20 -2.38 -8.40
CA ALA A 428 16.64 -2.30 -8.68
C ALA A 428 17.29 -1.15 -7.90
N ALA A 429 16.70 0.05 -7.96
CA ALA A 429 17.19 1.23 -7.25
C ALA A 429 17.10 1.09 -5.72
N MET A 430 16.09 0.39 -5.20
CA MET A 430 15.93 0.11 -3.77
C MET A 430 17.01 -0.82 -3.25
N ARG A 431 17.39 -1.85 -4.02
CA ARG A 431 18.44 -2.81 -3.70
C ARG A 431 19.85 -2.26 -3.90
N SER A 432 20.00 -1.19 -4.69
CA SER A 432 21.29 -0.55 -4.97
C SER A 432 21.79 0.36 -3.85
N GLU A 433 20.90 0.80 -2.96
CA GLU A 433 21.20 1.73 -1.86
C GLU A 433 21.42 1.04 -0.51
N GLY A 434 21.24 -0.29 -0.47
CA GLY A 434 21.54 -1.15 0.68
C GLY A 434 23.02 -1.14 1.04
#